data_AF-A0A6L7YKM4-F1
#
_entry.id   AF-A0A6L7YKM4-F1
#
_cell.length_a   1.000
_cell.length_b   1.000
_cell.length_c   1.000
_cell.angle_alpha   90.00
_cell.angle_beta   90.00
_cell.angle_gamma   90.00
#
_symmetry.space_group_name_H-M   'P 1'
#
loop_
_entity.id
_entity.type
_entity.pdbx_description
1 polymer ?
#
loop_
_entity_poly.entity_id
_entity_poly.type
_entity_poly.pdbx_seq_one_letter_code
_entity_poly.pdbx_strand_id
1 'polypeptide(L)'
;MPRDKRQRAAYEFFLAQLDANEAFTVQDLVAATGWAESSVTTYLNKQYHELVERRPGETLRVRPRFRRISWERFRRLSTQRRQIFQEYRRRSYDAVVQYEFLLPLTREDQLRESLDSLFFVDAIRQRLDEIDIDELRSWVGQKPEERVGDYLQRLTEVVGRTFGGYSVSHVNGRFRDRDLLTREDAARLVAGRDAYIIDETTASVRFIVPIASTERQHEGTFADSGVDVPHGQAANDAAEEVGLIRRLFFGLFVEAVVSSIQGEAEIWLIERGPQGERLFVWERLAP
;
A
#
# COMPACT_ATOMS: atom_id res chain seq x y z
N MET A 1 -1.21 -34.63 -31.68
CA MET A 1 -0.49 -34.40 -30.41
C MET A 1 -1.45 -33.83 -29.36
N PRO A 2 -1.33 -34.23 -28.08
CA PRO A 2 -2.05 -33.60 -26.96
C PRO A 2 -1.76 -32.10 -26.87
N ARG A 3 -2.73 -31.30 -26.42
CA ARG A 3 -2.64 -29.83 -26.33
C ARG A 3 -1.43 -29.36 -25.53
N ASP A 4 -1.17 -30.00 -24.37
CA ASP A 4 -0.03 -29.68 -23.51
C ASP A 4 1.32 -29.93 -24.18
N LYS A 5 1.44 -30.97 -25.03
CA LYS A 5 2.69 -31.25 -25.77
C LYS A 5 3.00 -30.14 -26.77
N ARG A 6 1.99 -29.62 -27.48
CA ARG A 6 2.18 -28.53 -28.45
C ARG A 6 2.56 -27.21 -27.76
N GLN A 7 1.96 -26.92 -26.61
CA GLN A 7 2.31 -25.76 -25.81
C GLN A 7 3.73 -25.85 -25.25
N ARG A 8 4.14 -27.04 -24.82
CA ARG A 8 5.50 -27.27 -24.34
C ARG A 8 6.53 -27.10 -25.45
N ALA A 9 6.23 -27.60 -26.64
CA ALA A 9 7.06 -27.36 -27.82
C ALA A 9 7.17 -25.86 -28.14
N ALA A 10 6.09 -25.09 -28.02
CA ALA A 10 6.15 -23.64 -28.22
C ALA A 10 7.04 -22.94 -27.18
N TYR A 11 6.95 -23.35 -25.91
CA TYR A 11 7.78 -22.82 -24.83
C TYR A 11 9.27 -23.11 -25.04
N GLU A 12 9.60 -24.37 -25.35
CA GLU A 12 10.97 -24.82 -25.62
C GLU A 12 11.53 -24.14 -26.87
N PHE A 13 10.71 -23.98 -27.92
CA PHE A 13 11.07 -23.23 -29.12
C PHE A 13 11.40 -21.77 -28.78
N PHE A 14 10.58 -21.08 -27.97
CA PHE A 14 10.87 -19.70 -27.59
C PHE A 14 12.13 -19.57 -26.73
N LEU A 15 12.44 -20.53 -25.86
CA LEU A 15 13.71 -20.55 -25.13
C LEU A 15 14.90 -20.71 -26.09
N ALA A 16 14.82 -21.67 -27.01
CA ALA A 16 15.87 -21.93 -27.99
C ALA A 16 16.14 -20.70 -28.88
N GLN A 17 15.07 -20.08 -29.40
CA GLN A 17 15.18 -18.86 -30.22
C GLN A 17 15.77 -17.69 -29.42
N LEU A 18 15.44 -17.58 -28.13
CA LEU A 18 15.98 -16.55 -27.27
C LEU A 18 17.46 -16.77 -26.94
N ASP A 19 17.89 -18.02 -26.74
CA ASP A 19 19.27 -18.37 -26.46
C ASP A 19 20.16 -18.27 -27.70
N ALA A 20 19.63 -18.64 -28.88
CA ALA A 20 20.27 -18.42 -30.18
C ALA A 20 20.26 -16.93 -30.60
N ASN A 21 19.39 -16.12 -29.97
CA ASN A 21 19.17 -14.72 -30.31
C ASN A 21 18.72 -14.51 -31.78
N GLU A 22 17.98 -15.48 -32.31
CA GLU A 22 17.54 -15.52 -33.70
C GLU A 22 16.11 -14.99 -33.87
N ALA A 23 15.82 -14.55 -35.09
CA ALA A 23 14.46 -14.23 -35.52
C ALA A 23 13.84 -15.45 -36.20
N PHE A 24 12.54 -15.62 -36.03
CA PHE A 24 11.78 -16.74 -36.58
C PHE A 24 10.52 -16.25 -37.29
N THR A 25 9.98 -17.08 -38.16
CA THR A 25 8.73 -16.84 -38.89
C THR A 25 7.56 -17.58 -38.26
N VAL A 26 6.33 -17.25 -38.68
CA VAL A 26 5.15 -18.04 -38.29
C VAL A 26 5.31 -19.51 -38.70
N GLN A 27 5.94 -19.78 -39.85
CA GLN A 27 6.13 -21.14 -40.36
C GLN A 27 7.10 -21.95 -39.48
N ASP A 28 8.14 -21.32 -38.92
CA ASP A 28 9.05 -22.00 -37.99
C ASP A 28 8.33 -22.45 -36.73
N LEU A 29 7.44 -21.60 -36.20
CA LEU A 29 6.63 -21.94 -35.03
C LEU A 29 5.55 -22.99 -35.35
N VAL A 30 4.97 -22.96 -36.56
CA VAL A 30 4.08 -24.02 -37.07
C VAL A 30 4.84 -25.35 -37.11
N ALA A 31 6.04 -25.37 -37.68
CA ALA A 31 6.88 -26.57 -37.77
C ALA A 31 7.25 -27.11 -36.39
N ALA A 32 7.63 -26.24 -35.45
CA ALA A 32 8.01 -26.63 -34.09
C ALA A 32 6.83 -27.16 -33.25
N THR A 33 5.63 -26.61 -33.41
CA THR A 33 4.49 -26.91 -32.53
C THR A 33 3.48 -27.90 -33.15
N GLY A 34 3.48 -28.06 -34.46
CA GLY A 34 2.46 -28.79 -35.21
C GLY A 34 1.05 -28.18 -35.07
N TRP A 35 0.97 -26.87 -34.79
CA TRP A 35 -0.28 -26.10 -34.84
C TRP A 35 -0.61 -25.68 -36.27
N ALA A 36 -1.90 -25.49 -36.56
CA ALA A 36 -2.31 -24.82 -37.79
C ALA A 36 -1.84 -23.35 -37.76
N GLU A 37 -1.47 -22.81 -38.91
CA GLU A 37 -1.00 -21.42 -39.04
C GLU A 37 -1.98 -20.41 -38.44
N SER A 38 -3.28 -20.58 -38.68
CA SER A 38 -4.33 -19.74 -38.09
C SER A 38 -4.34 -19.76 -36.56
N SER A 39 -3.99 -20.90 -35.95
CA SER A 39 -3.86 -21.04 -34.50
C SER A 39 -2.62 -20.32 -34.01
N VAL A 40 -1.48 -20.47 -34.68
CA VAL A 40 -0.22 -19.78 -34.35
C VAL A 40 -0.42 -18.26 -34.39
N THR A 41 -0.99 -17.73 -35.47
CA THR A 41 -1.28 -16.31 -35.62
C THR A 41 -2.23 -15.81 -34.52
N THR A 42 -3.24 -16.61 -34.15
CA THR A 42 -4.14 -16.29 -33.04
C THR A 42 -3.40 -16.24 -31.71
N TYR A 43 -2.54 -17.23 -31.44
CA TYR A 43 -1.72 -17.28 -30.22
C TYR A 43 -0.76 -16.10 -30.14
N LEU A 44 -0.03 -15.79 -31.22
CA LEU A 44 0.90 -14.66 -31.29
C LEU A 44 0.19 -13.32 -31.07
N ASN A 45 -0.98 -13.11 -31.66
CA ASN A 45 -1.70 -11.83 -31.53
C ASN A 45 -2.45 -11.69 -30.20
N LYS A 46 -3.00 -12.78 -29.65
CA LYS A 46 -3.89 -12.70 -28.47
C LYS A 46 -3.20 -13.05 -27.16
N GLN A 47 -2.23 -13.96 -27.17
CA GLN A 47 -1.66 -14.53 -25.96
C GLN A 47 -0.17 -14.27 -25.83
N TYR A 48 0.60 -14.32 -26.92
CA TYR A 48 2.05 -14.18 -26.89
C TYR A 48 2.54 -12.82 -27.39
N HIS A 49 1.64 -11.86 -27.64
CA HIS A 49 2.00 -10.54 -28.17
C HIS A 49 2.96 -9.76 -27.26
N GLU A 50 2.92 -10.02 -25.94
CA GLU A 50 3.88 -9.47 -24.99
C GLU A 50 5.21 -10.27 -24.95
N LEU A 51 5.26 -11.48 -25.50
CA LEU A 51 6.45 -12.34 -25.48
C LEU A 51 7.32 -12.17 -26.72
N VAL A 52 6.71 -11.76 -27.82
CA VAL A 52 7.39 -11.58 -29.10
C VAL A 52 7.37 -10.11 -29.53
N GLU A 53 8.30 -9.72 -30.38
CA GLU A 53 8.29 -8.45 -31.09
C GLU A 53 8.29 -8.73 -32.59
N ARG A 54 7.49 -7.96 -33.35
CA ARG A 54 7.50 -7.99 -34.81
C ARG A 54 8.66 -7.13 -35.30
N ARG A 55 9.47 -7.68 -36.21
CA ARG A 55 10.55 -6.99 -36.91
C ARG A 55 10.15 -6.78 -38.38
N PRO A 56 10.82 -5.87 -39.11
CA PRO A 56 10.61 -5.72 -40.55
C PRO A 56 10.79 -7.04 -41.30
N GLY A 57 10.03 -7.26 -42.38
CA GLY A 57 10.10 -8.48 -43.18
C GLY A 57 9.37 -9.68 -42.59
N GLU A 58 8.28 -9.46 -41.83
CA GLU A 58 7.42 -10.51 -41.25
C GLU A 58 8.11 -11.48 -40.27
N THR A 59 9.30 -11.12 -39.80
CA THR A 59 10.03 -11.89 -38.80
C THR A 59 9.63 -11.50 -37.38
N LEU A 60 9.70 -12.46 -36.46
CA LEU A 60 9.39 -12.34 -35.05
C LEU A 60 10.64 -12.61 -34.24
N ARG A 61 10.81 -11.92 -33.12
CA ARG A 61 11.87 -12.22 -32.16
C ARG A 61 11.29 -12.39 -30.77
N VAL A 62 11.78 -13.36 -30.02
CA VAL A 62 11.40 -13.53 -28.62
C VAL A 62 12.02 -12.41 -27.81
N ARG A 63 11.22 -11.70 -27.02
CA ARG A 63 11.71 -10.62 -26.16
C ARG A 63 12.53 -11.20 -24.99
N PRO A 64 13.62 -10.55 -24.56
CA PRO A 64 14.46 -11.04 -23.45
C PRO A 64 13.70 -11.33 -22.15
N ARG A 65 12.60 -10.60 -21.88
CA ARG A 65 11.74 -10.81 -20.71
C ARG A 65 11.10 -12.20 -20.63
N PHE A 66 11.07 -12.96 -21.73
CA PHE A 66 10.56 -14.32 -21.75
C PHE A 66 11.35 -15.28 -20.83
N ARG A 67 12.65 -15.06 -20.59
CA ARG A 67 13.47 -15.82 -19.62
C ARG A 67 12.89 -15.83 -18.20
N ARG A 68 12.06 -14.86 -17.85
CA ARG A 68 11.42 -14.75 -16.52
C ARG A 68 10.13 -15.56 -16.40
N ILE A 69 9.69 -16.21 -17.48
CA ILE A 69 8.43 -16.95 -17.52
C ILE A 69 8.76 -18.43 -17.34
N SER A 70 8.30 -19.00 -16.22
CA SER A 70 8.37 -20.45 -16.03
C SER A 70 7.39 -21.18 -16.98
N TRP A 71 7.67 -22.45 -17.25
CA TRP A 71 6.75 -23.32 -17.99
C TRP A 71 5.31 -23.27 -17.45
N GLU A 72 5.14 -23.32 -16.12
CA GLU A 72 3.81 -23.29 -15.51
C GLU A 72 3.07 -21.97 -15.76
N ARG A 73 3.80 -20.85 -15.78
CA ARG A 73 3.24 -19.54 -16.10
C ARG A 73 2.87 -19.49 -17.58
N PHE A 74 3.74 -19.98 -18.46
CA PHE A 74 3.49 -20.06 -19.90
C PHE A 74 2.26 -20.91 -20.23
N ARG A 75 2.11 -22.09 -19.62
CA ARG A 75 0.94 -22.96 -19.80
C ARG A 75 -0.36 -22.24 -19.46
N ARG A 76 -0.36 -21.43 -18.39
CA ARG A 76 -1.54 -20.64 -17.96
C ARG A 76 -1.93 -19.51 -18.93
N LEU A 77 -0.98 -19.00 -19.73
CA LEU A 77 -1.29 -18.00 -20.77
C LEU A 77 -2.21 -18.56 -21.86
N SER A 78 -2.19 -19.87 -22.04
CA SER A 78 -2.98 -20.56 -23.06
C SER A 78 -4.45 -20.72 -22.73
N THR A 79 -4.81 -20.55 -21.46
CA THR A 79 -6.15 -20.81 -20.93
C THR A 79 -6.90 -19.53 -20.59
N GLN A 80 -6.21 -18.41 -20.32
CA GLN A 80 -6.84 -17.15 -19.96
C GLN A 80 -6.09 -15.94 -20.56
N ARG A 81 -6.84 -14.95 -21.07
CA ARG A 81 -6.28 -13.64 -21.43
C ARG A 81 -5.84 -12.94 -20.14
N ARG A 82 -4.57 -13.05 -19.80
CA ARG A 82 -3.94 -12.32 -18.69
C ARG A 82 -2.79 -11.51 -19.26
N GLN A 83 -2.70 -10.24 -18.85
CA GLN A 83 -1.52 -9.43 -19.08
C GLN A 83 -0.33 -10.16 -18.45
N ILE A 84 0.71 -10.43 -19.25
CA ILE A 84 1.80 -11.31 -18.83
C ILE A 84 2.73 -10.56 -17.90
N PHE A 85 2.99 -9.31 -18.24
CA PHE A 85 3.80 -8.39 -17.47
C PHE A 85 2.91 -7.26 -16.98
N GLN A 86 2.94 -7.01 -15.68
CA GLN A 86 2.37 -5.79 -15.12
C GLN A 86 3.38 -4.67 -15.30
N GLU A 87 2.93 -3.55 -15.84
CA GLU A 87 3.73 -2.34 -15.91
C GLU A 87 3.47 -1.56 -14.62
N TYR A 88 4.55 -1.27 -13.89
CA TYR A 88 4.49 -0.45 -12.68
C TYR A 88 5.19 0.88 -12.97
N ARG A 89 4.57 1.99 -12.56
CA ARG A 89 5.21 3.29 -12.53
C ARG A 89 5.97 3.42 -11.21
N ARG A 90 7.28 3.69 -11.28
CA ARG A 90 8.11 3.92 -10.09
C ARG A 90 7.97 5.38 -9.63
N ARG A 91 7.61 5.55 -8.36
CA ARG A 91 7.56 6.83 -7.65
C ARG A 91 8.37 6.68 -6.36
N SER A 92 9.06 7.74 -5.93
CA SER A 92 9.66 7.84 -4.60
C SER A 92 9.26 9.15 -3.96
N TYR A 93 9.39 9.22 -2.64
CA TYR A 93 9.16 10.43 -1.87
C TYR A 93 10.38 10.64 -0.99
N ASP A 94 10.94 11.84 -0.97
CA ASP A 94 12.13 12.13 -0.14
C ASP A 94 11.77 12.19 1.35
N ALA A 95 10.49 12.37 1.67
CA ALA A 95 9.99 12.43 3.03
C ALA A 95 8.60 11.80 3.19
N VAL A 96 8.35 11.30 4.41
CA VAL A 96 7.07 10.69 4.82
C VAL A 96 6.74 11.12 6.25
N VAL A 97 5.45 11.11 6.60
CA VAL A 97 4.98 11.18 7.98
C VAL A 97 4.44 9.81 8.38
N GLN A 98 4.89 9.30 9.52
CA GLN A 98 4.43 8.05 10.09
C GLN A 98 3.64 8.32 11.37
N TYR A 99 2.49 7.66 11.50
CA TYR A 99 1.70 7.61 12.73
C TYR A 99 1.61 6.15 13.17
N GLU A 100 1.88 5.87 14.44
CA GLU A 100 1.87 4.51 14.99
C GLU A 100 1.09 4.48 16.30
N PHE A 101 -0.11 3.90 16.29
CA PHE A 101 -0.87 3.62 17.49
C PHE A 101 -0.39 2.34 18.14
N LEU A 102 -0.20 2.36 19.45
CA LEU A 102 0.10 1.19 20.26
C LEU A 102 -1.11 0.93 21.16
N LEU A 103 -1.82 -0.15 20.88
CA LEU A 103 -3.13 -0.44 21.47
C LEU A 103 -3.21 -1.90 21.94
N PRO A 104 -3.79 -2.17 23.12
CA PRO A 104 -4.08 -3.53 23.59
C PRO A 104 -4.97 -4.32 22.61
N LEU A 105 -4.70 -5.62 22.43
CA LEU A 105 -5.40 -6.49 21.47
C LEU A 105 -6.81 -6.93 21.89
N THR A 106 -7.23 -6.61 23.11
CA THR A 106 -8.53 -6.95 23.69
C THR A 106 -9.72 -6.63 22.79
N ARG A 107 -9.56 -5.68 21.85
CA ARG A 107 -10.61 -5.25 20.90
C ARG A 107 -10.13 -5.04 19.46
N GLU A 108 -9.19 -5.87 18.97
CA GLU A 108 -8.67 -5.74 17.60
C GLU A 108 -9.76 -5.71 16.51
N ASP A 109 -10.83 -6.51 16.65
CA ASP A 109 -11.91 -6.52 15.66
C ASP A 109 -12.64 -5.16 15.59
N GLN A 110 -12.92 -4.54 16.75
CA GLN A 110 -13.53 -3.20 16.81
C GLN A 110 -12.59 -2.12 16.31
N LEU A 111 -11.29 -2.28 16.57
CA LEU A 111 -10.25 -1.38 16.07
C LEU A 111 -10.17 -1.44 14.53
N ARG A 112 -10.14 -2.64 13.95
CA ARG A 112 -10.13 -2.82 12.48
C ARG A 112 -11.40 -2.27 11.84
N GLU A 113 -12.56 -2.56 12.40
CA GLU A 113 -13.84 -2.02 11.90
C GLU A 113 -13.85 -0.49 11.93
N SER A 114 -13.39 0.11 13.04
CA SER A 114 -13.27 1.56 13.18
C SER A 114 -12.30 2.13 12.15
N LEU A 115 -11.13 1.52 11.98
CA LEU A 115 -10.10 1.98 11.05
C LEU A 115 -10.53 1.83 9.59
N ASP A 116 -11.13 0.70 9.22
CA ASP A 116 -11.65 0.44 7.87
C ASP A 116 -12.74 1.45 7.51
N SER A 117 -13.60 1.79 8.48
CA SER A 117 -14.66 2.77 8.26
C SER A 117 -14.12 4.11 7.80
N LEU A 118 -12.94 4.52 8.27
CA LEU A 118 -12.31 5.81 7.97
C LEU A 118 -11.79 5.93 6.53
N PHE A 119 -11.86 4.86 5.74
CA PHE A 119 -11.50 4.88 4.32
C PHE A 119 -12.71 4.93 3.39
N PHE A 120 -13.94 5.00 3.92
CA PHE A 120 -15.14 5.21 3.12
C PHE A 120 -15.48 6.70 2.99
N VAL A 121 -15.93 7.09 1.79
CA VAL A 121 -16.25 8.49 1.43
C VAL A 121 -17.33 9.07 2.34
N ASP A 122 -18.36 8.29 2.64
CA ASP A 122 -19.47 8.67 3.50
C ASP A 122 -19.02 8.86 4.96
N ALA A 123 -18.16 7.98 5.48
CA ALA A 123 -17.60 8.14 6.82
C ALA A 123 -16.70 9.39 6.92
N ILE A 124 -15.80 9.61 5.94
CA ILE A 124 -14.96 10.83 5.91
C ILE A 124 -15.84 12.08 5.84
N ARG A 125 -16.89 12.07 5.01
CA ARG A 125 -17.82 13.21 4.90
C ARG A 125 -18.53 13.48 6.22
N GLN A 126 -19.07 12.44 6.86
CA GLN A 126 -19.72 12.58 8.15
C GLN A 126 -18.76 13.21 9.18
N ARG A 127 -17.50 12.75 9.23
CA ARG A 127 -16.50 13.33 10.14
C ARG A 127 -16.14 14.78 9.81
N LEU A 128 -16.05 15.12 8.53
CA LEU A 128 -15.87 16.51 8.11
C LEU A 128 -17.07 17.39 8.51
N ASP A 129 -18.29 16.86 8.46
CA ASP A 129 -19.51 17.56 8.91
C ASP A 129 -19.56 17.75 10.44
N GLU A 130 -18.89 16.89 11.21
CA GLU A 130 -18.76 16.98 12.67
C GLU A 130 -17.77 18.07 13.12
N ILE A 131 -16.86 18.50 12.24
CA ILE A 131 -15.86 19.55 12.52
C ILE A 131 -16.44 20.91 12.13
N ASP A 132 -16.19 21.93 12.95
CA ASP A 132 -16.64 23.30 12.66
C ASP A 132 -16.09 23.79 11.31
N ILE A 133 -16.97 24.40 10.50
CA ILE A 133 -16.62 24.81 9.14
C ILE A 133 -15.54 25.89 9.11
N ASP A 134 -15.50 26.78 10.11
CA ASP A 134 -14.49 27.83 10.20
C ASP A 134 -13.13 27.26 10.63
N GLU A 135 -13.14 26.22 11.46
CA GLU A 135 -11.94 25.42 11.75
C GLU A 135 -11.41 24.76 10.47
N LEU A 136 -12.26 24.08 9.69
CA LEU A 136 -11.85 23.46 8.43
C LEU A 136 -11.26 24.50 7.46
N ARG A 137 -11.88 25.67 7.34
CA ARG A 137 -11.41 26.77 6.47
C ARG A 137 -10.03 27.28 6.88
N SER A 138 -9.68 27.20 8.17
CA SER A 138 -8.35 27.55 8.67
C SER A 138 -7.28 26.52 8.30
N TRP A 139 -7.69 25.27 8.02
CA TRP A 139 -6.79 24.20 7.59
C TRP A 139 -6.55 24.26 6.08
N VAL A 140 -7.63 24.45 5.32
CA VAL A 140 -7.63 24.53 3.87
C VAL A 140 -8.53 25.68 3.45
N GLY A 141 -7.97 26.72 2.83
CA GLY A 141 -8.77 27.84 2.36
C GLY A 141 -9.93 27.42 1.45
N GLN A 142 -11.09 28.04 1.64
CA GLN A 142 -12.23 27.93 0.73
C GLN A 142 -12.03 28.86 -0.46
N LYS A 143 -12.36 28.41 -1.67
CA LYS A 143 -12.26 29.27 -2.85
C LYS A 143 -13.41 30.30 -2.86
N PRO A 144 -13.22 31.51 -3.45
CA PRO A 144 -14.20 32.60 -3.36
C PRO A 144 -15.63 32.28 -3.83
N GLU A 145 -15.79 31.30 -4.73
CA GLU A 145 -17.10 30.90 -5.30
C GLU A 145 -17.51 29.47 -4.92
N GLU A 146 -16.73 28.81 -4.06
CA GLU A 146 -16.98 27.42 -3.69
C GLU A 146 -18.10 27.34 -2.66
N ARG A 147 -19.15 26.56 -2.94
CA ARG A 147 -20.21 26.31 -1.96
C ARG A 147 -19.71 25.36 -0.89
N VAL A 148 -20.35 25.36 0.29
CA VAL A 148 -19.95 24.49 1.41
C VAL A 148 -19.92 23.01 1.01
N GLY A 149 -20.93 22.53 0.28
CA GLY A 149 -20.94 21.14 -0.20
C GLY A 149 -19.79 20.80 -1.14
N ASP A 150 -19.45 21.72 -2.06
CA ASP A 150 -18.33 21.56 -3.00
C ASP A 150 -16.98 21.59 -2.26
N TYR A 151 -16.87 22.45 -1.24
CA TYR A 151 -15.72 22.53 -0.35
C TYR A 151 -15.47 21.22 0.40
N LEU A 152 -16.51 20.65 1.02
CA LEU A 152 -16.41 19.38 1.75
C LEU A 152 -16.10 18.20 0.83
N GLN A 153 -16.69 18.20 -0.39
CA GLN A 153 -16.33 17.21 -1.40
C GLN A 153 -14.85 17.30 -1.77
N ARG A 154 -14.33 18.50 -2.04
CA ARG A 154 -12.91 18.70 -2.33
C ARG A 154 -12.02 18.26 -1.17
N LEU A 155 -12.41 18.55 0.08
CA LEU A 155 -11.68 18.06 1.25
C LEU A 155 -11.67 16.54 1.32
N THR A 156 -12.81 15.89 1.05
CA THR A 156 -12.90 14.43 0.99
C THR A 156 -11.93 13.85 -0.04
N GLU A 157 -11.83 14.47 -1.23
CA GLU A 157 -10.88 14.08 -2.27
C GLU A 157 -9.41 14.35 -1.90
N VAL A 158 -9.15 15.36 -1.05
CA VAL A 158 -7.81 15.58 -0.47
C VAL A 158 -7.49 14.45 0.50
N VAL A 159 -8.37 14.17 1.47
CA VAL A 159 -8.18 13.10 2.47
C VAL A 159 -7.95 11.75 1.78
N GLY A 160 -8.77 11.39 0.79
CA GLY A 160 -8.64 10.11 0.06
C GLY A 160 -7.39 9.99 -0.80
N ARG A 161 -6.75 11.11 -1.18
CA ARG A 161 -5.43 11.09 -1.85
C ARG A 161 -4.27 11.04 -0.85
N THR A 162 -4.45 11.63 0.33
CA THR A 162 -3.43 11.71 1.38
C THR A 162 -3.30 10.39 2.14
N PHE A 163 -4.40 9.79 2.57
CA PHE A 163 -4.40 8.59 3.40
C PHE A 163 -4.78 7.36 2.58
N GLY A 164 -3.78 6.53 2.25
CA GLY A 164 -3.98 5.35 1.39
C GLY A 164 -4.21 4.03 2.11
N GLY A 165 -3.99 3.97 3.42
CA GLY A 165 -4.18 2.78 4.22
C GLY A 165 -3.37 2.77 5.50
N TYR A 166 -3.47 1.65 6.21
CA TYR A 166 -2.73 1.36 7.43
C TYR A 166 -2.24 -0.09 7.42
N SER A 167 -1.30 -0.39 8.30
CA SER A 167 -0.82 -1.75 8.54
C SER A 167 -0.93 -2.08 10.02
N VAL A 168 -1.24 -3.34 10.33
CA VAL A 168 -1.32 -3.84 11.70
C VAL A 168 -0.27 -4.91 11.91
N SER A 169 0.48 -4.79 13.00
CA SER A 169 1.43 -5.80 13.46
C SER A 169 1.22 -6.08 14.94
N HIS A 170 1.53 -7.30 15.39
CA HIS A 170 1.33 -7.70 16.77
C HIS A 170 2.67 -7.83 17.47
N VAL A 171 2.77 -7.25 18.66
CA VAL A 171 3.96 -7.31 19.51
C VAL A 171 3.56 -7.89 20.85
N ASN A 172 4.26 -8.92 21.31
CA ASN A 172 4.09 -9.44 22.67
C ASN A 172 4.90 -8.58 23.63
N GLY A 173 4.22 -7.94 24.58
CA GLY A 173 4.80 -7.15 25.65
C GLY A 173 4.58 -7.80 27.01
N ARG A 174 5.34 -7.32 28.00
CA ARG A 174 5.15 -7.65 29.41
C ARG A 174 5.02 -6.36 30.19
N PHE A 175 3.87 -6.14 30.82
CA PHE A 175 3.53 -4.87 31.46
C PHE A 175 3.25 -5.08 32.94
N ARG A 176 3.45 -4.01 33.69
CA ARG A 176 3.16 -3.99 35.13
C ARG A 176 1.76 -3.43 35.32
N ASP A 177 0.87 -4.19 35.94
CA ASP A 177 -0.55 -3.85 36.12
C ASP A 177 -0.79 -2.78 37.21
N ARG A 178 0.24 -2.41 37.99
CA ARG A 178 0.10 -1.56 39.19
C ARG A 178 1.42 -0.93 39.64
N ASP A 179 1.41 -0.19 40.74
CA ASP A 179 2.62 0.47 41.27
C ASP A 179 3.77 -0.48 41.66
N LEU A 180 4.92 0.08 42.03
CA LEU A 180 6.09 -0.74 42.37
C LEU A 180 5.77 -1.55 43.62
N LEU A 181 5.85 -2.88 43.51
CA LEU A 181 5.65 -3.80 44.61
C LEU A 181 6.96 -4.45 45.00
N THR A 182 7.08 -4.83 46.27
CA THR A 182 8.15 -5.72 46.70
C THR A 182 7.95 -7.10 46.10
N ARG A 183 9.01 -7.92 46.02
CA ARG A 183 8.91 -9.31 45.54
C ARG A 183 7.94 -10.14 46.38
N GLU A 184 7.87 -9.87 47.69
CA GLU A 184 6.97 -10.56 48.60
C GLU A 184 5.50 -10.20 48.34
N ASP A 185 5.22 -8.92 48.09
CA ASP A 185 3.87 -8.45 47.75
C ASP A 185 3.43 -8.96 46.37
N ALA A 186 4.33 -8.96 45.38
CA ALA A 186 4.06 -9.52 44.06
C ALA A 186 3.79 -11.04 44.14
N ALA A 187 4.52 -11.79 44.97
CA ALA A 187 4.30 -13.22 45.16
C ALA A 187 2.94 -13.52 45.83
N ARG A 188 2.49 -12.64 46.73
CA ARG A 188 1.15 -12.74 47.35
C ARG A 188 0.01 -12.54 46.35
N LEU A 189 0.21 -11.72 45.31
CA LEU A 189 -0.78 -11.55 44.23
C LEU A 189 -0.93 -12.82 43.38
N VAL A 190 0.19 -13.47 43.04
CA VAL A 190 0.18 -14.71 42.25
C VAL A 190 -0.59 -15.82 42.97
N ALA A 191 -0.47 -15.88 44.31
CA ALA A 191 -1.25 -16.81 45.12
C ALA A 191 -2.77 -16.52 45.08
N GLY A 192 -3.18 -15.28 44.79
CA GLY A 192 -4.56 -14.84 44.62
C GLY A 192 -5.13 -14.96 43.20
N ARG A 193 -4.36 -15.49 42.23
CA ARG A 193 -4.64 -15.51 40.77
C ARG A 193 -4.51 -14.16 40.04
N ASP A 194 -3.92 -13.16 40.67
CA ASP A 194 -3.56 -11.90 40.02
C ASP A 194 -2.08 -11.89 39.65
N ALA A 195 -1.72 -11.33 38.50
CA ALA A 195 -0.33 -11.23 38.06
C ALA A 195 0.17 -9.79 38.20
N TYR A 196 1.34 -9.62 38.84
CA TYR A 196 1.99 -8.32 38.93
C TYR A 196 2.56 -7.84 37.58
N ILE A 197 3.09 -8.80 36.81
CA ILE A 197 3.54 -8.61 35.43
C ILE A 197 2.63 -9.44 34.55
N ILE A 198 1.89 -8.79 33.69
CA ILE A 198 0.96 -9.42 32.74
C ILE A 198 1.63 -9.53 31.37
N ASP A 199 1.39 -10.65 30.70
CA ASP A 199 1.71 -10.78 29.28
C ASP A 199 0.55 -10.15 28.52
N GLU A 200 0.85 -9.18 27.67
CA GLU A 200 -0.15 -8.51 26.86
C GLU A 200 0.35 -8.44 25.43
N THR A 201 -0.49 -8.82 24.49
CA THR A 201 -0.19 -8.58 23.09
C THR A 201 -0.73 -7.20 22.73
N THR A 202 0.13 -6.35 22.19
CA THR A 202 -0.21 -5.00 21.73
C THR A 202 -0.25 -5.00 20.20
N ALA A 203 -1.32 -4.47 19.61
CA ALA A 203 -1.37 -4.13 18.21
C ALA A 203 -0.63 -2.81 17.96
N SER A 204 0.32 -2.82 17.02
CA SER A 204 0.89 -1.63 16.41
C SER A 204 0.19 -1.36 15.09
N VAL A 205 -0.57 -0.25 15.04
CA VAL A 205 -1.27 0.22 13.85
C VAL A 205 -0.50 1.38 13.26
N ARG A 206 0.08 1.18 12.07
CA ARG A 206 0.94 2.15 11.40
C ARG A 206 0.35 2.71 10.13
N PHE A 207 0.32 4.03 10.04
CA PHE A 207 0.07 4.81 8.83
C PHE A 207 1.38 5.37 8.30
N ILE A 208 1.58 5.32 6.99
CA ILE A 208 2.71 5.95 6.31
C ILE A 208 2.12 6.86 5.24
N VAL A 209 2.27 8.16 5.45
CA VAL A 209 1.73 9.21 4.58
C VAL A 209 2.90 9.82 3.80
N PRO A 210 2.96 9.61 2.48
CA PRO A 210 3.98 10.26 1.66
C PRO A 210 3.72 11.77 1.57
N ILE A 211 4.79 12.57 1.62
CA ILE A 211 4.70 14.01 1.42
C ILE A 211 4.75 14.26 -0.09
N ALA A 212 3.61 14.56 -0.70
CA ALA A 212 3.42 14.66 -2.15
C ALA A 212 4.31 15.74 -2.79
N SER A 213 4.57 16.84 -2.07
CA SER A 213 5.55 17.87 -2.50
C SER A 213 6.99 17.35 -2.61
N THR A 214 7.28 16.14 -2.13
CA THR A 214 8.59 15.48 -2.28
C THR A 214 8.59 14.33 -3.29
N GLU A 215 7.52 14.18 -4.09
CA GLU A 215 7.42 13.13 -5.10
C GLU A 215 8.48 13.28 -6.20
N ARG A 216 9.16 12.17 -6.48
CA ARG A 216 10.01 11.97 -7.65
C ARG A 216 9.45 10.86 -8.51
N GLN A 217 9.39 11.12 -9.80
CA GLN A 217 8.97 10.13 -10.78
C GLN A 217 10.18 9.64 -11.55
N HIS A 218 10.22 8.32 -11.74
CA HIS A 218 11.35 7.68 -12.35
C HIS A 218 10.94 7.09 -13.70
N GLU A 219 11.56 7.57 -14.76
CA GLU A 219 11.46 6.98 -16.10
C GLU A 219 12.60 5.98 -16.31
N GLY A 220 12.30 4.83 -16.92
CA GLY A 220 13.30 3.82 -17.27
C GLY A 220 13.31 2.58 -16.39
N THR A 221 14.39 1.79 -16.50
CA THR A 221 14.54 0.52 -15.78
C THR A 221 15.10 0.71 -14.37
N PHE A 222 14.98 -0.28 -13.49
CA PHE A 222 15.56 -0.23 -12.14
C PHE A 222 17.06 0.07 -12.10
N ALA A 223 17.78 -0.18 -13.20
CA ALA A 223 19.21 0.08 -13.34
C ALA A 223 19.55 1.50 -13.80
N ASP A 224 18.59 2.21 -14.40
CA ASP A 224 18.74 3.65 -14.64
C ASP A 224 18.43 4.37 -13.32
N SER A 225 19.48 4.88 -12.71
CA SER A 225 19.42 6.04 -11.80
C SER A 225 19.08 7.31 -12.59
N GLY A 226 18.14 7.21 -13.54
CA GLY A 226 17.76 8.25 -14.47
C GLY A 226 17.43 9.54 -13.74
N VAL A 227 17.74 10.66 -14.41
CA VAL A 227 17.57 12.03 -13.95
C VAL A 227 16.32 12.16 -13.09
N ASP A 228 16.52 12.42 -11.79
CA ASP A 228 15.44 12.77 -10.87
C ASP A 228 14.74 13.99 -11.46
N VAL A 229 13.54 13.82 -12.01
CA VAL A 229 12.71 14.95 -12.41
C VAL A 229 11.97 15.37 -11.14
N PRO A 230 12.28 16.53 -10.54
CA PRO A 230 11.56 17.01 -9.38
C PRO A 230 10.11 17.27 -9.79
N HIS A 231 9.15 16.63 -9.15
CA HIS A 231 7.73 16.89 -9.38
C HIS A 231 7.13 17.85 -8.34
N GLY A 232 7.95 18.34 -7.39
CA GLY A 232 7.52 19.17 -6.27
C GLY A 232 8.23 20.52 -6.17
N GLN A 233 7.48 21.54 -5.73
CA GLN A 233 7.96 22.88 -5.39
C GLN A 233 8.56 22.90 -3.97
N ALA A 234 9.17 24.03 -3.60
CA ALA A 234 10.22 24.20 -2.58
C ALA A 234 9.97 23.61 -1.18
N ALA A 235 11.03 23.49 -0.38
CA ALA A 235 11.02 22.95 1.00
C ALA A 235 10.00 23.59 1.97
N ASN A 236 9.51 24.80 1.68
CA ASN A 236 8.42 25.43 2.46
C ASN A 236 7.09 24.71 2.30
N ASP A 237 6.82 24.14 1.12
CA ASP A 237 5.57 23.44 0.80
C ASP A 237 5.44 22.14 1.60
N ALA A 238 6.57 21.46 1.84
CA ALA A 238 6.60 20.22 2.62
C ALA A 238 6.24 20.43 4.10
N ALA A 239 6.67 21.54 4.71
CA ALA A 239 6.35 21.83 6.10
C ALA A 239 4.86 22.17 6.30
N GLU A 240 4.27 22.93 5.37
CA GLU A 240 2.84 23.22 5.34
C GLU A 240 2.02 21.94 5.10
N GLU A 241 2.48 21.09 4.18
CA GLU A 241 1.85 19.79 3.90
C GLU A 241 1.84 18.89 5.13
N VAL A 242 2.96 18.79 5.87
CA VAL A 242 3.02 18.05 7.15
C VAL A 242 2.02 18.63 8.15
N GLY A 243 1.90 19.96 8.23
CA GLY A 243 0.93 20.63 9.09
C GLY A 243 -0.52 20.32 8.72
N LEU A 244 -0.82 20.22 7.43
CA LEU A 244 -2.13 19.81 6.93
C LEU A 244 -2.41 18.33 7.21
N ILE A 245 -1.46 17.45 6.90
CA ILE A 245 -1.54 16.00 7.19
C ILE A 245 -1.85 15.80 8.67
N ARG A 246 -1.12 16.47 9.57
CA ARG A 246 -1.35 16.37 11.01
C ARG A 246 -2.75 16.78 11.40
N ARG A 247 -3.24 17.94 10.92
CA ARG A 247 -4.59 18.43 11.27
C ARG A 247 -5.68 17.48 10.79
N LEU A 248 -5.59 17.01 9.55
CA LEU A 248 -6.52 16.04 9.00
C LEU A 248 -6.45 14.69 9.74
N PHE A 249 -5.25 14.21 10.05
CA PHE A 249 -5.08 12.94 10.75
C PHE A 249 -5.66 12.98 12.16
N PHE A 250 -5.38 14.06 12.91
CA PHE A 250 -5.93 14.23 14.25
C PHE A 250 -7.45 14.38 14.22
N GLY A 251 -7.97 15.28 13.40
CA GLY A 251 -9.40 15.57 13.33
C GLY A 251 -10.25 14.40 12.81
N LEU A 252 -9.72 13.58 11.91
CA LEU A 252 -10.50 12.50 11.27
C LEU A 252 -10.21 11.11 11.85
N PHE A 253 -8.95 10.80 12.14
CA PHE A 253 -8.53 9.45 12.50
C PHE A 253 -8.30 9.29 14.00
N VAL A 254 -7.55 10.21 14.62
CA VAL A 254 -7.20 10.08 16.05
C VAL A 254 -8.45 10.17 16.93
N GLU A 255 -9.28 11.19 16.73
CA GLU A 255 -10.53 11.33 17.49
C GLU A 255 -11.45 10.11 17.33
N ALA A 256 -11.54 9.56 16.12
CA ALA A 256 -12.36 8.37 15.86
C ALA A 256 -11.83 7.12 16.57
N VAL A 257 -10.51 6.91 16.59
CA VAL A 257 -9.87 5.77 17.26
C VAL A 257 -9.95 5.91 18.77
N VAL A 258 -9.64 7.08 19.33
CA VAL A 258 -9.67 7.31 20.78
C VAL A 258 -11.10 7.20 21.32
N SER A 259 -12.11 7.65 20.57
CA SER A 259 -13.51 7.56 20.99
C SER A 259 -14.11 6.15 20.87
N SER A 260 -13.59 5.29 19.98
CA SER A 260 -14.10 3.92 19.81
C SER A 260 -13.50 2.93 20.80
N ILE A 261 -12.28 3.19 21.28
CA ILE A 261 -11.58 2.32 22.22
C ILE A 261 -12.07 2.57 23.64
N GLN A 262 -12.80 1.60 24.19
CA GLN A 262 -13.31 1.65 25.56
C GLN A 262 -12.61 0.67 26.47
N GLY A 263 -12.27 1.13 27.68
CA GLY A 263 -11.78 0.29 28.77
C GLY A 263 -10.27 0.28 28.94
N GLU A 264 -9.52 0.82 27.98
CA GLU A 264 -8.06 0.91 28.07
C GLU A 264 -7.61 2.00 29.04
N ALA A 265 -6.52 1.75 29.74
CA ALA A 265 -5.94 2.69 30.70
C ALA A 265 -5.21 3.83 29.97
N GLU A 266 -4.48 3.49 28.92
CA GLU A 266 -3.70 4.43 28.12
C GLU A 266 -3.76 4.08 26.63
N ILE A 267 -3.74 5.10 25.78
CA ILE A 267 -3.57 4.98 24.32
C ILE A 267 -2.34 5.78 23.94
N TRP A 268 -1.40 5.17 23.22
CA TRP A 268 -0.18 5.84 22.77
C TRP A 268 -0.19 5.99 21.26
N LEU A 269 0.19 7.17 20.78
CA LEU A 269 0.43 7.47 19.36
C LEU A 269 1.81 8.07 19.19
N ILE A 270 2.61 7.47 18.33
CA ILE A 270 3.92 8.01 17.94
C ILE A 270 3.77 8.68 16.56
N GLU A 271 4.13 9.95 16.47
CA GLU A 271 4.32 10.67 15.20
C GLU A 271 5.81 10.74 14.89
N ARG A 272 6.21 10.34 13.68
CA ARG A 272 7.56 10.53 13.14
C ARG A 272 7.48 11.23 11.79
N GLY A 273 8.32 12.23 11.57
CA GLY A 273 8.41 12.88 10.27
C GLY A 273 9.61 13.83 10.17
N PRO A 274 9.67 14.66 9.12
CA PRO A 274 10.79 15.59 8.91
C PRO A 274 10.98 16.60 10.05
N GLN A 275 9.93 16.83 10.84
CA GLN A 275 9.93 17.75 11.98
C GLN A 275 10.37 17.08 13.30
N GLY A 276 10.72 15.80 13.30
CA GLY A 276 11.15 15.03 14.48
C GLY A 276 10.14 13.95 14.91
N GLU A 277 10.26 13.53 16.18
CA GLU A 277 9.43 12.51 16.80
C GLU A 277 8.61 13.10 17.95
N ARG A 278 7.35 12.67 18.07
CA ARG A 278 6.44 13.07 19.16
C ARG A 278 5.68 11.86 19.67
N LEU A 279 5.47 11.82 20.97
CA LEU A 279 4.61 10.85 21.64
C LEU A 279 3.37 11.59 22.15
N PHE A 280 2.20 11.07 21.82
CA PHE A 280 0.92 11.49 22.36
C PHE A 280 0.39 10.35 23.24
N VAL A 281 -0.07 10.70 24.43
CA VAL A 281 -0.61 9.77 25.42
C VAL A 281 -1.99 10.27 25.83
N TRP A 282 -3.00 9.42 25.68
CA TRP A 282 -4.32 9.63 26.27
C TRP A 282 -4.46 8.72 27.46
N GLU A 283 -4.60 9.30 28.64
CA GLU A 283 -4.86 8.58 29.89
C GLU A 283 -6.37 8.59 30.17
N ARG A 284 -6.90 7.46 30.63
CA ARG A 284 -8.29 7.39 31.08
C ARG A 284 -8.46 8.23 32.34
N LEU A 285 -9.32 9.24 32.27
CA LEU A 285 -9.72 10.00 33.46
C LEU A 285 -10.38 9.05 34.46
N ALA A 286 -9.92 9.08 35.71
CA ALA A 286 -10.58 8.38 36.80
C ALA A 286 -12.04 8.89 36.92
N PRO A 287 -13.02 8.00 37.18
CA PRO A 287 -14.40 8.42 37.41
C PRO A 287 -14.55 9.36 38.61
#